data_AF-A0A9N9JW80-F1
#
_entry.id   AF-A0A9N9JW80-F1
#
_cell.length_a   1.000
_cell.length_b   1.000
_cell.length_c   1.000
_cell.angle_alpha   90.00
_cell.angle_beta   90.00
_cell.angle_gamma   90.00
#
_symmetry.space_group_name_H-M   'P 1'
#
loop_
_entity.id
_entity.type
_entity.pdbx_description
1 polymer ?
#
loop_
_entity_poly.entity_id
_entity_poly.type
_entity_poly.pdbx_seq_one_letter_code
_entity_poly.pdbx_strand_id
1 'polypeptide(L)' 'RLNDEKYQLSWIPYNEFQNIREIGKGGFATVYYARWLDKNRNYWSDIVLKLIHNSNKHNQGFINE' A
#
# COMPACT_ATOMS: atom_id res chain seq x y z
N ARG A 1 8.18 29.37 -0.95
CA ARG A 1 7.09 28.37 -0.88
C ARG A 1 7.08 27.67 -2.23
N LEU A 2 7.82 26.56 -2.35
CA LEU A 2 7.75 25.71 -3.55
C LEU A 2 6.45 24.93 -3.42
N ASN A 3 5.61 24.98 -4.44
CA ASN A 3 4.30 24.35 -4.42
C ASN A 3 4.48 22.82 -4.36
N ASP A 4 4.17 22.23 -3.21
CA ASP A 4 4.09 20.78 -2.96
C ASP A 4 2.99 20.06 -3.78
N GLU A 5 2.35 20.76 -4.72
CA GLU A 5 1.27 20.22 -5.56
C GLU A 5 1.75 19.20 -6.59
N LYS A 6 3.05 19.18 -6.92
CA LYS A 6 3.58 18.30 -7.98
C LYS A 6 3.68 16.83 -7.55
N TYR A 7 3.70 16.52 -6.25
CA TYR A 7 3.94 15.17 -5.73
C TYR A 7 2.97 14.81 -4.59
N GLN A 8 1.68 15.06 -4.77
CA GLN A 8 0.67 14.57 -3.82
C GLN A 8 0.63 13.03 -3.86
N LEU A 9 0.95 12.40 -2.73
CA LEU A 9 0.76 10.98 -2.53
C LEU A 9 -0.71 10.72 -2.19
N SER A 10 -1.37 9.88 -2.97
CA SER A 10 -2.71 9.39 -2.65
C SER A 10 -2.63 8.18 -1.73
N TRP A 11 -3.36 8.21 -0.62
CA TRP A 11 -3.50 7.09 0.30
C TRP A 11 -4.70 6.23 -0.08
N ILE A 12 -4.52 4.92 -0.07
CA ILE A 12 -5.58 3.93 -0.32
C ILE A 12 -5.89 3.20 0.99
N PRO A 13 -7.14 3.20 1.47
CA PRO A 13 -7.54 2.46 2.66
C PRO A 13 -7.24 0.96 2.57
N TYR A 14 -6.77 0.36 3.66
CA TYR A 14 -6.40 -1.07 3.68
C TYR A 14 -7.57 -2.01 3.38
N ASN A 15 -8.80 -1.62 3.76
CA ASN A 15 -10.02 -2.40 3.52
C ASN A 15 -10.44 -2.46 2.03
N GLU A 16 -9.80 -1.69 1.15
CA GLU A 16 -10.01 -1.78 -0.30
C GLU A 16 -9.20 -2.92 -0.94
N PHE A 17 -8.37 -3.62 -0.17
CA PHE A 17 -7.60 -4.77 -0.63
C PHE A 17 -8.19 -6.10 -0.14
N GLN A 18 -8.12 -7.12 -0.99
CA GLN A 18 -8.54 -8.49 -0.70
C GLN A 18 -7.53 -9.50 -1.24
N ASN A 19 -7.65 -10.75 -0.78
CA ASN A 19 -6.82 -11.88 -1.24
C ASN A 19 -5.31 -11.59 -1.15
N ILE A 20 -4.90 -10.89 -0.09
CA ILE A 20 -3.50 -10.52 0.14
C ILE A 20 -2.72 -11.79 0.48
N ARG A 21 -1.71 -12.10 -0.34
CA ARG A 21 -0.81 -13.25 -0.11
C ARG A 21 0.62 -12.87 -0.43
N GLU A 22 1.55 -13.32 0.40
CA GLU A 22 2.98 -13.13 0.14
C GLU A 22 3.37 -13.91 -1.12
N ILE A 23 4.13 -13.28 -2.00
CA ILE A 23 4.68 -13.91 -3.22
C ILE A 23 6.21 -13.90 -3.25
N GLY A 24 6.85 -13.24 -2.28
CA GLY A 24 8.29 -13.30 -2.11
C GLY A 24 8.80 -12.34 -1.05
N LYS A 25 9.94 -12.68 -0.45
CA LYS A 25 10.61 -11.87 0.57
C LYS A 25 12.09 -11.75 0.24
N GLY A 26 12.59 -10.51 0.23
CA GLY A 26 14.00 -10.19 0.07
C GLY A 26 14.61 -9.60 1.34
N GLY A 27 15.86 -9.14 1.26
CA GLY A 27 16.52 -8.50 2.42
C GLY A 27 15.88 -7.17 2.84
N PHE A 28 15.28 -6.44 1.89
CA PHE A 28 14.81 -5.05 2.10
C PHE A 28 13.28 -4.88 2.04
N ALA A 29 12.56 -5.86 1.53
CA ALA A 29 11.10 -5.77 1.37
C ALA A 29 10.45 -7.15 1.28
N THR A 30 9.17 -7.20 1.61
CA THR A 30 8.26 -8.29 1.29
C THR A 30 7.31 -7.87 0.19
N VAL A 31 7.05 -8.74 -0.77
CA VAL A 31 6.15 -8.51 -1.90
C VAL A 31 4.91 -9.37 -1.72
N TYR A 32 3.74 -8.75 -1.84
CA TYR A 32 2.44 -9.40 -1.77
C TYR A 32 1.69 -9.22 -3.09
N TYR A 33 0.97 -10.25 -3.50
CA TYR A 33 -0.14 -10.11 -4.43
C TYR A 33 -1.38 -9.68 -3.65
N ALA A 34 -2.20 -8.84 -4.24
CA ALA A 34 -3.52 -8.50 -3.72
C ALA A 34 -4.48 -8.17 -4.87
N ARG A 35 -5.78 -8.20 -4.56
CA ARG A 35 -6.81 -7.56 -5.38
C ARG A 35 -7.18 -6.22 -4.75
N TRP A 36 -7.22 -5.16 -5.54
CA TRP A 36 -7.64 -3.84 -5.11
C TRP A 36 -8.98 -3.46 -5.77
N LEU A 37 -9.92 -2.95 -4.98
CA LEU A 37 -11.17 -2.39 -5.48
C LEU A 37 -10.94 -0.96 -5.97
N ASP A 38 -10.81 -0.78 -7.28
CA ASP A 38 -10.85 0.55 -7.89
C ASP A 38 -12.30 1.06 -7.83
N LYS A 39 -12.62 1.84 -6.78
CA LYS A 39 -13.97 2.40 -6.56
C LYS A 39 -14.45 3.28 -7.71
N ASN A 40 -13.54 3.96 -8.41
CA ASN A 40 -13.91 4.83 -9.53
C ASN A 40 -14.39 4.01 -10.73
N ARG A 41 -13.80 2.82 -10.94
CA ARG A 41 -14.16 1.90 -12.03
C ARG A 41 -15.11 0.80 -11.58
N ASN A 42 -15.39 0.70 -10.28
CA ASN A 42 -16.14 -0.39 -9.64
C ASN A 42 -15.65 -1.79 -10.09
N TYR A 43 -14.33 -1.99 -10.09
CA TYR A 43 -13.70 -3.21 -10.60
C TYR A 43 -12.52 -3.64 -9.73
N TRP A 44 -12.28 -4.95 -9.66
CA TRP A 44 -11.16 -5.54 -8.93
C TRP A 44 -9.93 -5.69 -9.82
N SER A 45 -8.86 -5.00 -9.47
CA SER A 45 -7.57 -5.09 -10.18
C SER A 45 -6.59 -5.97 -9.40
N ASP A 46 -5.89 -6.85 -10.11
CA ASP A 46 -4.75 -7.58 -9.55
C ASP A 46 -3.55 -6.62 -9.44
N ILE A 47 -2.98 -6.52 -8.24
CA ILE A 47 -1.89 -5.59 -7.94
C ILE A 47 -0.75 -6.27 -7.17
N VAL A 48 0.37 -5.56 -7.08
CA VAL A 48 1.52 -5.93 -6.25
C VAL A 48 1.71 -4.88 -5.16
N LEU A 49 1.69 -5.33 -3.90
CA LEU A 49 2.05 -4.51 -2.75
C LEU A 49 3.50 -4.78 -2.36
N LYS A 50 4.30 -3.73 -2.18
CA LYS A 50 5.70 -3.84 -1.73
C LYS A 50 5.83 -3.23 -0.34
N LEU A 51 5.95 -4.08 0.67
CA LEU A 51 6.18 -3.68 2.05
C LEU A 51 7.68 -3.50 2.30
N ILE A 52 8.12 -2.26 2.48
CA ILE A 52 9.53 -1.94 2.74
C ILE A 52 9.85 -2.21 4.21
N HIS A 53 10.89 -2.99 4.47
CA HIS A 53 11.32 -3.27 5.84
C HIS A 53 11.73 -1.96 6.54
N ASN A 54 11.45 -1.86 7.85
CA ASN A 54 11.75 -0.70 8.68
C ASN A 54 11.00 0.61 8.34
N SER A 55 10.02 0.59 7.43
CA SER A 55 9.14 1.75 7.20
C SER A 55 8.34 2.15 8.45
N ASN A 56 8.16 1.21 9.39
CA ASN A 56 7.36 1.40 10.60
C ASN A 56 8.14 2.02 11.78
N LYS A 57 9.43 2.38 11.62
CA LYS A 57 10.24 2.91 12.73
C LYS A 57 9.79 4.27 13.28
N HIS A 58 8.87 4.98 12.61
CA HIS A 58 8.29 6.24 13.09
C HIS A 58 6.76 6.22 13.25
N ASN A 59 6.11 5.07 13.07
CA ASN A 59 4.66 4.98 12.94
C ASN A 59 4.01 4.12 14.04
N GLN A 60 4.38 4.34 15.31
CA GLN A 60 3.64 3.76 16.44
C GLN A 60 2.18 4.26 16.55
N GLY A 61 1.78 5.27 15.77
CA GLY A 61 0.41 5.80 15.73
C GLY A 61 -0.41 5.51 14.47
N PHE A 62 0.11 4.78 13.47
CA PHE A 62 -0.61 4.54 12.20
C PHE A 62 -1.14 3.11 12.03
N ILE A 63 -0.89 2.23 13.00
CA ILE A 63 -1.51 0.91 13.08
C ILE A 63 -2.48 0.91 14.25
N ASN A 64 -3.51 1.75 14.18
CA ASN A 64 -4.69 1.67 15.04
C ASN A 64 -5.89 2.12 14.19
N GLU A 65 -6.46 1.18 13.45
CA GLU A 65 -7.88 0.78 13.47
C GLU A 65 -8.24 0.00 12.20
#